data_AF-A0A6J7CUK8-F1
#
_entry.id   AF-A0A6J7CUK8-F1
#
_cell.length_a   1.000
_cell.length_b   1.000
_cell.length_c   1.000
_cell.angle_alpha   90.00
_cell.angle_beta   90.00
_cell.angle_gamma   90.00
#
_symmetry.space_group_name_H-M   'P 1'
#
loop_
_entity.id
_entity.type
_entity.pdbx_description
1 polymer ?
#
loop_
_entity_poly.entity_id
_entity_poly.type
_entity_poly.pdbx_seq_one_letter_code
_entity_poly.pdbx_strand_id
1 'polypeptide(L)'
;MASGARQWHTEGMEPENLAPFDRPAWWWFALLDGPLGLLALLALRPGLAAKVRRRIPLQSDRTLRAVFALAIAIHLGEGALAWKNAKKRGVPALPWALQTTLVGFPSLLLLNQRPEVENEAQ
;
A
#
# COMPACT_ATOMS: atom_id res chain seq x y z
N MET A 1 -10.89 -31.58 2.49
CA MET A 1 -9.62 -31.63 1.74
C MET A 1 -9.92 -31.31 0.29
N ALA A 2 -9.45 -30.15 -0.19
CA ALA A 2 -9.08 -29.81 -1.57
C ALA A 2 -8.92 -28.29 -1.64
N SER A 3 -7.70 -27.83 -1.34
CA SER A 3 -7.27 -26.45 -1.54
C SER A 3 -7.14 -26.22 -3.05
N GLY A 4 -8.01 -25.40 -3.62
CA GLY A 4 -7.87 -24.89 -4.98
C GLY A 4 -6.77 -23.83 -5.04
N ALA A 5 -5.52 -24.25 -4.86
CA ALA A 5 -4.37 -23.44 -5.22
C ALA A 5 -4.42 -23.27 -6.75
N ARG A 6 -4.68 -22.04 -7.20
CA ARG A 6 -4.51 -21.65 -8.60
C ARG A 6 -3.06 -21.98 -8.98
N GLN A 7 -2.89 -23.08 -9.72
CA GLN A 7 -1.66 -23.36 -10.45
C GLN A 7 -1.55 -22.28 -11.50
N TRP A 8 -0.65 -21.34 -11.26
CA TRP A 8 -0.20 -20.42 -12.29
C TRP A 8 0.52 -21.28 -13.33
N HIS A 9 -0.06 -21.42 -14.52
CA HIS A 9 0.62 -22.02 -15.65
C HIS A 9 1.86 -21.17 -15.96
N THR A 10 3.02 -21.63 -15.50
CA THR A 10 4.34 -21.10 -15.81
C THR A 10 4.90 -21.74 -17.09
N GLU A 11 4.05 -22.01 -18.07
CA GLU A 11 4.50 -22.39 -19.42
C GLU A 11 4.71 -21.11 -20.22
N GLY A 12 5.97 -20.65 -20.29
CA GLY A 12 6.42 -19.67 -21.29
C GLY A 12 6.69 -18.24 -20.81
N MET A 13 6.64 -17.94 -19.50
CA MET A 13 7.18 -16.66 -19.00
C MET A 13 8.61 -16.86 -18.53
N GLU A 14 9.56 -16.64 -19.43
CA GLU A 14 10.96 -16.43 -19.08
C GLU A 14 11.05 -15.40 -17.94
N PRO A 15 11.85 -15.64 -16.88
CA PRO A 15 11.96 -14.75 -15.72
C PRO A 15 12.39 -13.33 -16.09
N GLU A 16 12.97 -13.15 -17.28
CA GLU A 16 13.38 -11.88 -17.87
C GLU A 16 12.22 -10.94 -18.22
N ASN A 17 10.97 -11.43 -18.29
CA ASN A 17 9.80 -10.66 -18.75
C ASN A 17 8.87 -10.19 -17.61
N LEU A 18 9.20 -10.49 -16.35
CA LEU A 18 8.49 -9.92 -15.22
C LEU A 18 9.03 -8.51 -14.98
N ALA A 19 8.17 -7.50 -15.17
CA ALA A 19 8.52 -6.14 -14.78
C ALA A 19 9.11 -6.16 -13.35
N PRO A 20 10.21 -5.45 -13.07
CA PRO A 20 10.83 -5.45 -11.74
C PRO A 20 9.88 -4.92 -10.66
N PHE A 21 8.76 -4.34 -11.06
CA PHE A 21 7.85 -3.58 -10.22
C PHE A 21 6.44 -3.48 -10.86
N ASP A 22 5.41 -3.86 -10.11
CA ASP A 22 4.01 -3.77 -10.54
C ASP A 22 3.31 -2.59 -9.86
N ARG A 23 2.44 -1.91 -10.60
CA ARG A 23 1.64 -0.80 -10.08
C ARG A 23 0.21 -1.25 -9.78
N PRO A 24 -0.36 -0.89 -8.63
CA PRO A 24 -1.78 -1.04 -8.38
C PRO A 24 -2.60 -0.32 -9.45
N ALA A 25 -3.78 -0.85 -9.74
CA ALA A 25 -4.72 -0.18 -10.62
C ALA A 25 -5.05 1.23 -10.11
N TRP A 26 -5.19 2.19 -11.04
CA TRP A 26 -5.33 3.62 -10.71
C TRP A 26 -6.49 3.95 -9.76
N TRP A 27 -7.55 3.14 -9.77
CA TRP A 27 -8.72 3.35 -8.91
C TRP A 27 -8.42 3.14 -7.42
N TRP A 28 -7.36 2.40 -7.06
CA TRP A 28 -6.91 2.29 -5.67
C TRP A 28 -6.47 3.64 -5.11
N PHE A 29 -5.82 4.47 -5.93
CA PHE A 29 -5.42 5.83 -5.55
C PHE A 29 -6.66 6.71 -5.29
N ALA A 30 -7.68 6.59 -6.14
CA ALA A 30 -8.93 7.34 -5.93
C ALA A 30 -9.66 6.92 -4.65
N LEU A 31 -9.66 5.61 -4.35
CA LEU A 31 -10.39 5.05 -3.21
C LEU A 31 -9.67 5.26 -1.87
N LEU A 32 -8.33 5.21 -1.85
CA LEU A 32 -7.54 5.26 -0.62
C LEU A 32 -6.86 6.62 -0.43
N ASP A 33 -6.13 7.10 -1.43
CA ASP A 33 -5.34 8.33 -1.32
C ASP A 33 -6.22 9.57 -1.38
N GLY A 34 -7.34 9.52 -2.11
CA GLY A 34 -8.33 10.59 -2.15
C GLY A 34 -8.89 10.94 -0.76
N PRO A 35 -9.50 9.98 -0.05
CA PRO A 35 -9.98 10.19 1.32
C PRO A 35 -8.86 10.52 2.30
N LEU A 36 -7.66 9.92 2.17
CA LEU A 36 -6.52 10.24 3.02
C LEU A 36 -6.04 11.68 2.81
N GLY A 37 -6.02 12.16 1.56
CA GLY A 37 -5.73 13.55 1.22
C GLY A 37 -6.77 14.52 1.78
N LEU A 38 -8.05 14.16 1.72
CA LEU A 38 -9.12 14.94 2.36
C LEU A 38 -8.95 14.97 3.88
N LEU A 39 -8.62 13.84 4.50
CA LEU A 39 -8.33 13.77 5.94
C LEU A 39 -7.12 14.64 6.31
N ALA A 40 -6.06 14.60 5.51
CA ALA A 40 -4.87 15.45 5.69
C ALA A 40 -5.26 16.94 5.67
N LEU A 41 -6.06 17.35 4.68
CA LEU A 41 -6.58 18.72 4.58
C LEU A 41 -7.38 19.11 5.82
N LEU A 42 -8.29 18.26 6.29
CA LEU A 42 -9.11 18.52 7.47
C LEU A 42 -8.29 18.56 8.77
N ALA A 43 -7.28 17.69 8.90
CA ALA A 43 -6.46 17.56 10.11
C ALA A 43 -5.41 18.67 10.24
N LEU A 44 -4.79 19.07 9.12
CA LEU A 44 -3.64 19.96 9.09
C LEU A 44 -4.00 21.41 8.78
N ARG A 45 -5.07 21.68 8.01
CA ARG A 45 -5.44 23.05 7.63
C ARG A 45 -6.30 23.72 8.70
N PRO A 46 -5.80 24.77 9.39
CA PRO A 46 -6.56 25.43 10.45
C PRO A 46 -7.91 25.97 9.93
N GLY A 47 -8.98 25.74 10.68
CA GLY A 47 -10.31 26.26 10.39
C GLY A 47 -11.05 25.58 9.22
N LEU A 48 -10.43 24.67 8.47
CA LEU A 48 -11.13 23.94 7.40
C LEU A 48 -12.16 22.97 7.99
N ALA A 49 -11.77 22.17 8.97
CA ALA A 49 -12.70 21.28 9.68
C ALA A 49 -13.89 22.05 10.28
N ALA A 50 -13.65 23.22 10.87
CA ALA A 50 -14.71 24.06 11.41
C ALA A 50 -15.68 24.58 10.33
N LYS A 51 -15.20 24.93 9.13
CA LYS A 51 -16.05 25.33 8.00
C LYS A 51 -16.91 24.17 7.51
N VAL A 52 -16.31 22.99 7.36
CA VAL A 52 -17.01 21.79 6.88
C VAL A 52 -18.03 21.30 7.91
N ARG A 53 -17.71 21.40 9.20
CA ARG A 53 -18.61 21.04 10.31
C ARG A 53 -19.93 21.81 10.31
N ARG A 54 -20.00 22.97 9.64
CA ARG A 54 -21.25 23.74 9.45
C ARG A 54 -22.25 23.07 8.50
N ARG A 55 -21.80 22.15 7.64
CA ARG A 55 -22.65 21.47 6.65
C ARG A 55 -22.82 19.98 6.93
N ILE A 56 -21.79 19.34 7.47
CA ILE A 56 -21.80 17.91 7.78
C ILE A 56 -21.20 17.66 9.16
N PRO A 57 -21.74 16.72 9.94
CA PRO A 57 -21.17 16.37 11.23
C PRO A 57 -19.75 15.80 11.04
N LEU A 58 -18.78 16.40 11.73
CA LEU A 58 -17.39 15.96 11.75
C LEU A 58 -16.92 15.75 13.19
N GLN A 59 -16.05 14.76 13.37
CA GLN A 59 -15.36 14.50 14.62
C GLN A 59 -14.52 15.71 15.08
N SER A 60 -14.07 15.67 16.34
CA SER A 60 -13.20 16.71 16.89
C SER A 60 -11.88 16.83 16.11
N ASP A 61 -11.28 18.02 16.10
CA ASP A 61 -10.00 18.27 15.42
C ASP A 61 -8.88 17.37 15.97
N ARG A 62 -8.91 17.08 17.28
CA ARG A 62 -7.99 16.15 17.93
C ARG A 62 -8.15 14.73 17.36
N THR A 63 -9.40 14.27 17.19
CA THR A 63 -9.69 12.96 16.61
C THR A 63 -9.21 12.89 15.16
N LEU A 64 -9.49 13.90 14.34
CA LEU A 64 -9.06 13.94 12.94
C LEU A 64 -7.52 13.87 12.82
N ARG A 65 -6.80 14.61 13.66
CA ARG A 65 -5.33 14.56 13.72
C ARG A 65 -4.80 13.22 14.20
N ALA A 66 -5.44 12.61 15.20
CA ALA A 66 -5.06 11.30 15.69
C ALA A 66 -5.25 10.22 14.62
N VAL A 67 -6.39 10.22 13.91
CA VAL A 67 -6.66 9.29 12.81
C VAL A 67 -5.67 9.50 11.66
N PHE A 68 -5.37 10.76 11.32
CA PHE A 68 -4.37 11.07 10.29
C PHE A 68 -2.97 10.58 10.67
N ALA A 69 -2.53 10.83 11.91
CA ALA A 69 -1.24 10.36 12.41
C ALA A 69 -1.16 8.83 12.41
N LEU A 70 -2.24 8.15 12.82
CA LEU A 70 -2.32 6.69 12.78
C LEU A 70 -2.24 6.17 11.34
N ALA A 71 -2.94 6.79 10.40
CA ALA A 71 -2.87 6.41 8.98
C ALA A 71 -1.44 6.53 8.43
N ILE A 72 -0.74 7.63 8.72
CA ILE A 72 0.68 7.77 8.34
C ILE A 72 1.52 6.64 8.95
N ALA A 73 1.34 6.35 10.24
CA ALA A 73 2.11 5.31 10.93
C ALA A 73 1.87 3.92 10.30
N ILE A 74 0.62 3.61 9.92
CA ILE A 74 0.27 2.38 9.21
C ILE A 74 1.00 2.30 7.86
N HIS A 75 0.93 3.35 7.04
CA HIS A 75 1.58 3.39 5.73
C HIS A 75 3.11 3.21 5.83
N LEU A 76 3.75 3.85 6.81
CA LEU A 76 5.19 3.66 7.08
C LEU A 76 5.49 2.22 7.52
N GLY A 77 4.64 1.63 8.36
CA GLY A 77 4.75 0.24 8.77
C GLY A 77 4.63 -0.74 7.60
N GLU A 78 3.66 -0.52 6.70
CA GLU A 78 3.49 -1.31 5.49
C GLU A 78 4.69 -1.16 4.54
N GLY A 79 5.21 0.06 4.37
CA GLY A 79 6.43 0.31 3.59
C GLY A 79 7.65 -0.45 4.14
N ALA A 80 7.82 -0.48 5.46
CA ALA A 80 8.87 -1.26 6.12
C ALA A 80 8.69 -2.78 5.93
N LEU A 81 7.45 -3.28 5.98
CA LEU A 81 7.15 -4.68 5.68
C LEU A 81 7.42 -5.01 4.21
N ALA A 82 7.03 -4.13 3.28
CA ALA A 82 7.30 -4.30 1.85
C ALA A 82 8.80 -4.35 1.55
N TRP A 83 9.59 -3.49 2.19
CA TRP A 83 11.05 -3.54 2.08
C TRP A 83 11.61 -4.91 2.49
N LYS A 84 11.18 -5.43 3.65
CA LYS A 84 11.63 -6.73 4.15
C LYS A 84 11.21 -7.87 3.21
N ASN A 85 9.97 -7.85 2.73
CA ASN A 85 9.45 -8.89 1.83
C ASN A 85 10.11 -8.83 0.46
N ALA A 86 10.36 -7.65 -0.09
CA ALA A 86 11.05 -7.46 -1.36
C ALA A 86 12.48 -8.00 -1.31
N LYS A 87 13.21 -7.73 -0.22
CA LYS A 87 14.55 -8.31 0.01
C LYS A 87 14.52 -9.84 0.04
N LYS A 88 13.56 -10.43 0.75
CA LYS A 88 13.40 -11.89 0.81
C LYS A 88 13.10 -12.50 -0.56
N ARG A 89 12.39 -11.76 -1.41
CA ARG A 89 11.93 -12.20 -2.73
C ARG A 89 12.89 -11.82 -3.86
N GLY A 90 14.08 -11.31 -3.55
CA GLY A 90 15.08 -10.93 -4.56
C GLY A 90 14.66 -9.80 -5.51
N VAL A 91 13.63 -9.01 -5.18
CA VAL A 91 13.14 -7.89 -6.01
C VAL A 91 13.57 -6.53 -5.46
N PRO A 92 13.58 -5.45 -6.26
CA PRO A 92 14.01 -4.12 -5.82
C PRO A 92 13.24 -3.61 -4.60
N ALA A 93 13.90 -3.53 -3.44
CA ALA A 93 13.22 -3.21 -2.18
C ALA A 93 12.74 -1.76 -2.07
N LEU A 94 13.52 -0.80 -2.58
CA LEU A 94 13.20 0.63 -2.45
C LEU A 94 11.92 1.02 -3.23
N PRO A 95 11.75 0.65 -4.51
CA PRO A 95 10.50 0.93 -5.22
C PRO A 95 9.28 0.35 -4.52
N TRP A 96 9.34 -0.91 -4.06
CA TRP A 96 8.24 -1.57 -3.34
C TRP A 96 7.91 -0.88 -2.02
N ALA A 97 8.93 -0.46 -1.27
CA ALA A 97 8.73 0.26 -0.01
C ALA A 97 8.09 1.63 -0.25
N LEU A 98 8.59 2.40 -1.21
CA LEU A 98 8.04 3.73 -1.54
C LEU A 98 6.60 3.63 -2.04
N GLN A 99 6.32 2.69 -2.95
CA GLN A 99 4.95 2.48 -3.44
C GLN A 99 4.00 2.07 -2.33
N THR A 100 4.45 1.19 -1.44
CA THR A 100 3.61 0.73 -0.33
C THR A 100 3.39 1.84 0.70
N THR A 101 4.38 2.70 0.96
CA THR A 101 4.16 3.88 1.81
C THR A 101 3.14 4.85 1.19
N LEU A 102 3.13 5.00 -0.13
CA LEU A 102 2.22 5.93 -0.81
C LEU A 102 0.81 5.35 -0.96
N VAL A 103 0.69 4.15 -1.52
CA VAL A 103 -0.58 3.53 -1.93
C VAL A 103 -1.14 2.61 -0.85
N GLY A 104 -0.31 2.20 0.12
CA GLY A 104 -0.68 1.30 1.20
C GLY A 104 -0.78 -0.17 0.77
N PHE A 105 -1.64 -0.88 1.48
CA PHE A 105 -1.91 -2.32 1.35
C PHE A 105 -2.02 -2.89 -0.08
N PRO A 106 -2.64 -2.25 -1.09
CA PRO A 106 -2.72 -2.81 -2.44
C PRO A 106 -1.35 -3.11 -3.06
N SER A 107 -0.36 -2.26 -2.81
CA SER A 107 1.02 -2.50 -3.22
C SER A 107 1.62 -3.69 -2.49
N LEU A 108 1.41 -3.78 -1.17
CA LEU A 108 1.88 -4.93 -0.38
C LEU A 108 1.25 -6.25 -0.84
N LEU A 109 -0.02 -6.22 -1.25
CA LEU A 109 -0.74 -7.38 -1.81
C LEU A 109 -0.08 -7.89 -3.08
N LEU A 110 0.24 -7.00 -4.02
CA LEU A 110 0.95 -7.36 -5.26
C LEU A 110 2.33 -7.94 -4.95
N LEU A 111 3.07 -7.31 -4.03
CA LEU A 111 4.37 -7.83 -3.61
C LEU A 111 4.24 -9.24 -3.06
N ASN A 112 3.26 -9.49 -2.18
CA ASN A 112 3.03 -10.78 -1.51
C ASN A 112 2.55 -11.90 -2.45
N GLN A 113 2.01 -11.55 -3.62
CA GLN A 113 1.62 -12.53 -4.65
C GLN A 113 2.81 -13.03 -5.48
N ARG A 114 3.96 -12.35 -5.42
CA ARG A 114 5.17 -12.83 -6.12
C ARG A 114 5.69 -14.13 -5.49
N PRO A 115 6.29 -15.05 -6.26
CA PRO A 115 6.99 -16.18 -5.67
C PRO A 115 8.22 -15.69 -4.89
N GLU A 116 8.62 -16.43 -3.86
CA GLU A 116 9.95 -16.26 -3.28
C GLU A 116 10.97 -16.84 -4.25
N VAL A 117 12.15 -16.22 -4.35
CA VAL A 117 13.26 -16.83 -5.08
C VAL A 117 13.72 -17.99 -4.22
N GLU A 118 13.39 -19.22 -4.62
CA GLU A 118 14.04 -20.40 -4.06
C GLU A 118 15.52 -20.28 -4.40
N ASN A 119 16.35 -20.00 -3.38
CA ASN A 119 17.77 -20.24 -3.50
C ASN A 119 17.95 -21.75 -3.64
N GLU A 120 18.02 -22.24 -4.88
CA GLU A 120 18.62 -23.53 -5.15
C GLU A 120 20.03 -23.48 -4.58
N ALA A 121 20.22 -24.11 -3.42
CA ALA A 121 21.52 -24.36 -2.87
C ALA A 121 22.25 -25.28 -3.85
N GLN A 122 23.12 -24.71 -4.68
CA GLN A 122 24.18 -25.40 -5.40
C GLN A 122 25.36 -25.66 -4.47
#